data_AF-A0A0J1JMC5-F1
#
_entry.id   AF-A0A0J1JMC5-F1
#
_cell.length_a   1.000
_cell.length_b   1.000
_cell.length_c   1.000
_cell.angle_alpha   90.00
_cell.angle_beta   90.00
_cell.angle_gamma   90.00
#
_symmetry.space_group_name_H-M   'P 1'
#
loop_
_entity.id
_entity.type
_entity.pdbx_description
1 polymer ?
#
loop_
_entity_poly.entity_id
_entity_poly.type
_entity_poly.pdbx_seq_one_letter_code
_entity_poly.pdbx_strand_id
1 'polypeptide(L)'
;MNESINLAPLTTLGVFVLGILFTPLMRKWDSYLSSLKNKKVLYTELSDCRLYLKSIAIEHFKLLYTLETQVDINENISQIPVPIVNKFDLDFLKDFYKECLVLLSIDERHLVRGIPEELINIKTMSSNFLHDITEDHYYNLRAVRNILWGACSLYCNINDLLNGRYNRSETLDSIDSTKVALLEFGFSYEQMETAKAFKSILTEEQRNSLNASQNFFMQ
;
A
#
# COMPACT_ATOMS: atom_id res chain seq x y z
N MET A 1 29.75 2.41 -74.51
CA MET A 1 30.01 1.48 -73.38
C MET A 1 29.17 1.97 -72.21
N ASN A 2 28.10 1.26 -71.85
CA ASN A 2 27.34 1.55 -70.64
C ASN A 2 27.93 0.70 -69.52
N GLU A 3 28.71 1.33 -68.64
CA GLU A 3 29.12 0.70 -67.39
C GLU A 3 27.92 0.72 -66.45
N SER A 4 27.34 -0.46 -66.21
CA SER A 4 26.31 -0.65 -65.18
C SER A 4 26.95 -0.43 -63.82
N ILE A 5 26.61 0.68 -63.15
CA ILE A 5 27.08 1.00 -61.80
C ILE A 5 26.63 -0.11 -60.86
N ASN A 6 27.59 -0.86 -60.30
CA ASN A 6 27.32 -1.91 -59.34
C ASN A 6 26.98 -1.28 -57.98
N LEU A 7 25.68 -1.05 -57.75
CA LEU A 7 25.12 -0.44 -56.54
C LEU A 7 25.08 -1.40 -55.34
N ALA A 8 25.41 -2.68 -55.55
CA ALA A 8 25.36 -3.69 -54.50
C ALA A 8 26.13 -3.27 -53.23
N PRO A 9 27.40 -2.80 -53.30
CA PRO A 9 28.16 -2.42 -52.10
C PRO A 9 27.53 -1.25 -51.33
N LEU A 10 26.89 -0.32 -52.03
CA LEU A 10 26.21 0.83 -51.43
C LEU A 10 24.95 0.39 -50.68
N THR A 11 24.19 -0.54 -51.28
CA THR A 11 23.00 -1.12 -50.64
C THR A 11 23.36 -2.00 -49.43
N THR A 12 24.43 -2.79 -49.49
CA THR A 12 24.87 -3.60 -48.34
C THR A 12 25.37 -2.73 -47.19
N LEU A 13 26.10 -1.64 -47.49
CA LEU A 13 26.54 -0.68 -46.48
C LEU A 13 25.35 0.04 -45.85
N GLY A 14 24.35 0.44 -46.65
CA GLY A 14 23.13 1.05 -46.15
C GLY A 14 22.34 0.15 -45.20
N VAL A 15 22.16 -1.13 -45.56
CA VAL A 15 21.49 -2.13 -44.71
C VAL A 15 22.30 -2.42 -43.45
N PHE A 16 23.64 -2.46 -43.53
CA PHE A 16 24.51 -2.67 -42.38
C PHE A 16 24.45 -1.51 -41.38
N VAL A 17 24.52 -0.26 -41.86
CA VAL A 17 24.41 0.95 -41.02
C VAL A 17 23.02 1.07 -40.41
N LEU A 18 21.96 0.79 -41.19
CA LEU A 18 20.60 0.73 -40.67
C LEU A 18 20.44 -0.35 -39.61
N GLY A 19 20.99 -1.54 -39.82
CA GLY A 19 20.97 -2.64 -38.84
C GLY A 19 21.66 -2.25 -37.53
N ILE A 20 22.83 -1.61 -37.59
CA ILE A 20 23.58 -1.17 -36.39
C ILE A 20 22.83 -0.08 -35.62
N LEU A 21 22.13 0.83 -36.31
CA LEU A 21 21.38 1.91 -35.66
C LEU A 21 19.99 1.47 -35.17
N PHE A 22 19.25 0.66 -35.94
CA PHE A 22 17.89 0.23 -35.59
C PHE A 22 17.84 -0.85 -34.51
N THR A 23 18.82 -1.77 -34.46
CA THR A 23 18.82 -2.84 -33.46
C THR A 23 18.85 -2.33 -31.99
N PRO A 24 19.71 -1.37 -31.60
CA PRO A 24 19.67 -0.80 -30.26
C PRO A 24 18.41 0.04 -30.00
N LEU A 25 17.84 0.68 -31.04
CA LEU A 25 16.58 1.42 -30.95
C LEU A 25 15.39 0.47 -30.71
N MET A 26 15.28 -0.63 -31.46
CA MET A 26 14.29 -1.68 -31.27
C MET A 26 14.40 -2.30 -29.88
N ARG A 27 15.62 -2.64 -29.42
CA ARG A 27 15.83 -3.15 -28.06
C ARG A 27 15.41 -2.17 -26.97
N LYS A 28 15.66 -0.86 -27.15
CA LYS A 28 15.18 0.18 -26.22
C LYS A 28 13.66 0.30 -26.24
N TRP A 29 13.04 0.17 -27.42
CA TRP A 29 11.59 0.17 -27.57
C TRP A 29 10.94 -1.07 -26.94
N ASP A 30 11.49 -2.27 -27.14
CA ASP A 30 11.02 -3.50 -26.50
C ASP A 30 11.17 -3.43 -24.98
N SER A 31 12.29 -2.91 -24.49
CA SER A 31 12.51 -2.66 -23.05
C SER A 31 11.55 -1.61 -22.49
N TYR A 32 11.18 -0.61 -23.29
CA TYR A 32 10.21 0.40 -22.90
C TYR A 32 8.79 -0.16 -22.85
N LEU A 33 8.40 -0.95 -23.86
CA LEU A 33 7.10 -1.62 -23.89
C LEU A 33 6.96 -2.67 -22.78
N SER A 34 8.02 -3.43 -22.50
CA SER A 34 8.04 -4.38 -21.38
C SER A 34 7.95 -3.66 -20.03
N SER A 35 8.66 -2.55 -19.86
CA SER A 35 8.58 -1.74 -18.64
C SER A 35 7.20 -1.12 -18.41
N LEU A 36 6.53 -0.62 -19.46
CA LEU A 36 5.15 -0.12 -19.36
C LEU A 36 4.17 -1.24 -18.99
N LYS A 37 4.32 -2.42 -19.60
CA LYS A 37 3.48 -3.59 -19.28
C LYS A 37 3.68 -4.03 -17.84
N ASN A 38 4.93 -4.12 -17.39
CA ASN A 38 5.29 -4.52 -16.03
C ASN A 38 4.80 -3.49 -15.00
N LYS A 39 4.93 -2.20 -15.28
CA LYS A 39 4.39 -1.11 -14.43
C LYS A 39 2.86 -1.19 -14.32
N LYS A 40 2.17 -1.50 -15.43
CA LYS A 40 0.71 -1.68 -15.41
C LYS A 40 0.29 -2.84 -14.51
N VAL A 41 0.98 -3.99 -14.59
CA VAL A 41 0.68 -5.13 -13.72
C VAL A 41 0.90 -4.76 -12.26
N LEU A 42 2.02 -4.13 -11.92
CA LEU A 42 2.28 -3.66 -10.55
C LEU A 42 1.14 -2.78 -10.03
N TYR A 43 0.68 -1.81 -10.83
CA TYR A 43 -0.39 -0.90 -10.39
C TYR A 43 -1.75 -1.58 -10.25
N THR A 44 -2.03 -2.60 -11.06
CA THR A 44 -3.21 -3.45 -10.87
C THR A 44 -3.16 -4.19 -9.55
N GLU A 45 -2.05 -4.87 -9.25
CA GLU A 45 -1.90 -5.61 -7.99
C GLU A 45 -1.91 -4.69 -6.75
N LEU A 46 -1.30 -3.51 -6.86
CA LEU A 46 -1.38 -2.48 -5.81
C LEU A 46 -2.81 -1.98 -5.61
N SER A 47 -3.60 -1.86 -6.69
CA SER A 47 -5.01 -1.52 -6.59
C SER A 47 -5.80 -2.62 -5.88
N ASP A 48 -5.51 -3.89 -6.15
CA ASP A 48 -6.15 -5.01 -5.46
C ASP A 48 -5.76 -5.06 -3.97
N CYS A 49 -4.49 -4.80 -3.66
CA CYS A 49 -4.02 -4.63 -2.29
C CYS A 49 -4.75 -3.48 -1.58
N ARG A 50 -4.98 -2.37 -2.28
CA ARG A 50 -5.74 -1.22 -1.75
C ARG A 50 -7.19 -1.59 -1.44
N LEU A 51 -7.86 -2.34 -2.32
CA LEU A 51 -9.21 -2.85 -2.07
C LEU A 51 -9.27 -3.81 -0.88
N TYR A 52 -8.27 -4.68 -0.76
CA TYR A 52 -8.13 -5.57 0.38
C TYR A 52 -8.00 -4.81 1.71
N LEU A 53 -7.11 -3.81 1.77
CA LEU A 53 -6.93 -2.95 2.95
C LEU A 53 -8.21 -2.18 3.31
N LYS A 54 -8.95 -1.70 2.31
CA LYS A 54 -10.26 -1.07 2.52
C LYS A 54 -11.25 -2.02 3.20
N SER A 55 -11.29 -3.30 2.79
CA SER A 55 -12.15 -4.30 3.44
C SER A 55 -11.80 -4.47 4.92
N ILE A 56 -10.50 -4.64 5.22
CA ILE A 56 -10.00 -4.74 6.60
C ILE A 56 -10.43 -3.52 7.40
N ALA A 57 -10.15 -2.31 6.90
CA ALA A 57 -10.44 -1.07 7.59
C ALA A 57 -11.96 -0.91 7.87
N ILE A 58 -12.82 -1.19 6.89
CA ILE A 58 -14.27 -1.13 7.05
C ILE A 58 -14.75 -2.10 8.13
N GLU A 59 -14.28 -3.35 8.09
CA GLU A 59 -14.68 -4.38 9.05
C GLU A 59 -14.25 -4.04 10.48
N HIS A 60 -13.00 -3.57 10.65
CA HIS A 60 -12.48 -3.20 11.97
C HIS A 60 -13.10 -1.90 12.49
N PHE A 61 -13.44 -0.95 11.62
CA PHE A 61 -14.20 0.23 12.00
C PHE A 61 -15.62 -0.14 12.47
N LYS A 62 -16.31 -1.02 11.75
CA LYS A 62 -17.64 -1.52 12.15
C LYS A 62 -17.58 -2.26 13.49
N LEU A 63 -16.56 -3.09 13.70
CA LEU A 63 -16.33 -3.74 14.99
C LEU A 63 -16.16 -2.69 16.09
N LEU A 64 -15.28 -1.71 15.90
CA LEU A 64 -15.02 -0.66 16.88
C LEU A 64 -16.29 0.13 17.22
N TYR A 65 -17.05 0.53 16.20
CA TYR A 65 -18.34 1.21 16.38
C TYR A 65 -19.33 0.35 17.17
N THR A 66 -19.42 -0.95 16.85
CA THR A 66 -20.31 -1.89 17.55
C THR A 66 -19.90 -2.04 19.01
N LEU A 67 -18.60 -2.18 19.28
CA LEU A 67 -18.09 -2.31 20.65
C LEU A 67 -18.34 -1.08 21.51
N GLU A 68 -18.35 0.12 20.92
CA GLU A 68 -18.63 1.37 21.64
C GLU A 68 -20.14 1.67 21.79
N THR A 69 -20.99 1.07 20.95
CA THR A 69 -22.45 1.34 20.94
C THR A 69 -23.30 0.24 21.58
N GLN A 70 -22.80 -1.01 21.62
CA GLN A 70 -23.51 -2.16 22.19
C GLN A 70 -23.03 -2.52 23.61
N VAL A 71 -22.46 -1.54 24.32
CA VAL A 71 -22.14 -1.68 25.74
C VAL A 71 -23.46 -1.63 26.54
N ASP A 72 -23.82 -2.72 27.22
CA ASP A 72 -25.01 -2.74 28.07
C ASP A 72 -24.85 -1.81 29.29
N ILE A 73 -25.93 -1.52 30.01
CA ILE A 73 -25.98 -0.66 31.22
C ILE A 73 -24.98 -1.13 32.30
N ASN A 74 -24.58 -2.40 32.27
CA ASN A 74 -23.59 -3.02 33.15
C ASN A 74 -22.18 -3.17 32.54
N GLU A 75 -21.89 -2.49 31.43
CA GLU A 75 -20.65 -2.60 30.65
C GLU A 75 -20.37 -3.98 30.03
N ASN A 76 -21.34 -4.89 30.06
CA ASN A 76 -21.21 -6.20 29.45
C ASN A 76 -21.41 -6.12 27.94
N ILE A 77 -20.45 -6.67 27.20
CA ILE A 77 -20.49 -6.78 25.74
C ILE A 77 -20.97 -8.19 25.40
N SER A 78 -22.10 -8.31 24.69
CA SER A 78 -22.53 -9.59 24.10
C SER A 78 -21.44 -10.09 23.15
N GLN A 79 -21.25 -11.41 22.96
CA GLN A 79 -20.26 -11.90 21.98
C GLN A 79 -20.51 -11.29 20.59
N ILE A 80 -19.64 -10.37 20.18
CA ILE A 80 -19.65 -9.71 18.88
C ILE A 80 -18.70 -10.47 17.94
N PRO A 81 -19.13 -10.80 16.72
CA PRO A 81 -18.28 -11.46 15.73
C PRO A 81 -17.06 -10.60 15.39
N VAL A 82 -15.89 -11.23 15.38
CA VAL A 82 -14.60 -10.59 15.10
C VAL A 82 -14.23 -10.82 13.63
N PRO A 83 -13.86 -9.77 12.88
CA PRO A 83 -13.38 -9.93 11.52
C PRO A 83 -12.02 -10.63 11.49
N ILE A 84 -11.86 -11.58 10.56
CA ILE A 84 -10.64 -12.37 10.39
C ILE A 84 -9.85 -11.78 9.22
N VAL A 85 -8.63 -11.31 9.49
CA VAL A 85 -7.72 -10.87 8.44
C VAL A 85 -7.08 -12.09 7.77
N ASN A 86 -7.46 -12.31 6.51
CA ASN A 86 -6.92 -13.41 5.72
C ASN A 86 -5.47 -13.13 5.27
N LYS A 87 -4.81 -14.16 4.71
CA LYS A 87 -3.52 -13.93 4.07
C LYS A 87 -3.77 -13.27 2.71
N PHE A 88 -3.21 -12.07 2.49
CA PHE A 88 -3.12 -11.50 1.16
C PHE A 88 -2.04 -12.26 0.37
N ASP A 89 -2.29 -12.57 -0.90
CA ASP A 89 -1.28 -13.17 -1.75
C ASP A 89 -0.16 -12.15 -2.00
N LEU A 90 1.08 -12.51 -1.68
CA LEU A 90 2.26 -11.66 -1.85
C LEU A 90 3.24 -12.26 -2.86
N ASP A 91 2.88 -13.38 -3.50
CA ASP A 91 3.78 -14.05 -4.44
C ASP A 91 3.96 -13.19 -5.71
N PHE A 92 2.98 -12.36 -6.07
CA PHE A 92 3.14 -11.33 -7.11
C PHE A 92 4.25 -10.32 -6.79
N LEU A 93 4.51 -9.99 -5.52
CA LEU A 93 5.58 -9.05 -5.20
C LEU A 93 6.96 -9.68 -5.45
N LYS A 94 7.13 -10.96 -5.11
CA LYS A 94 8.41 -11.68 -5.23
C LYS A 94 8.92 -11.77 -6.67
N ASP A 95 8.02 -12.05 -7.62
CA ASP A 95 8.39 -12.21 -9.02
C ASP A 95 8.60 -10.86 -9.73
N PHE A 96 7.94 -9.81 -9.28
CA PHE A 96 7.97 -8.49 -9.93
C PHE A 96 9.01 -7.51 -9.38
N TYR A 97 9.57 -7.78 -8.18
CA TYR A 97 10.49 -6.85 -7.51
C TYR A 97 11.75 -6.52 -8.31
N LYS A 98 12.35 -7.44 -9.07
CA LYS A 98 13.64 -7.13 -9.72
C LYS A 98 13.52 -6.15 -10.89
N GLU A 99 12.53 -6.33 -11.75
CA GLU A 99 12.40 -5.52 -12.98
C GLU A 99 11.55 -4.26 -12.77
N CYS A 100 10.50 -4.33 -11.96
CA CYS A 100 9.60 -3.18 -11.75
C CYS A 100 10.18 -2.11 -10.84
N LEU A 101 11.00 -2.49 -9.83
CA LEU A 101 11.61 -1.51 -8.92
C LEU A 101 12.54 -0.54 -9.66
N VAL A 102 13.14 -0.94 -10.78
CA VAL A 102 14.01 -0.04 -11.56
C VAL A 102 13.20 1.11 -12.16
N LEU A 103 11.88 0.96 -12.30
CA LEU A 103 10.96 1.95 -12.87
C LEU A 103 10.38 2.91 -11.83
N LEU A 104 10.65 2.66 -10.55
CA LEU A 104 10.14 3.42 -9.42
C LEU A 104 11.21 4.35 -8.86
N SER A 105 10.78 5.48 -8.31
CA SER A 105 11.63 6.39 -7.54
C SER A 105 12.15 5.69 -6.27
N ILE A 106 13.14 6.29 -5.60
CA ILE A 106 13.68 5.73 -4.35
C ILE A 106 12.58 5.55 -3.31
N ASP A 107 11.73 6.56 -3.12
CA ASP A 107 10.64 6.52 -2.14
C ASP A 107 9.57 5.49 -2.50
N GLU A 108 9.15 5.47 -3.76
CA GLU A 108 8.18 4.49 -4.26
C GLU A 108 8.70 3.05 -4.07
N ARG A 109 9.99 2.81 -4.32
CA ARG A 109 10.62 1.51 -4.05
C ARG A 109 10.60 1.14 -2.57
N HIS A 110 10.84 2.10 -1.68
CA HIS A 110 10.80 1.86 -0.24
C HIS A 110 9.41 1.46 0.21
N LEU A 111 8.37 2.17 -0.23
CA LEU A 111 6.99 1.82 0.05
C LEU A 111 6.67 0.41 -0.45
N VAL A 112 6.90 0.15 -1.74
CA VAL A 112 6.53 -1.15 -2.34
C VAL A 112 7.21 -2.29 -1.57
N ARG A 113 8.51 -2.16 -1.27
CA ARG A 113 9.27 -3.14 -0.47
C ARG A 113 8.75 -3.34 0.95
N GLY A 114 8.14 -2.32 1.56
CA GLY A 114 7.57 -2.35 2.90
C GLY A 114 6.19 -3.00 2.98
N ILE A 115 5.40 -2.99 1.88
CA ILE A 115 4.04 -3.55 1.84
C ILE A 115 3.94 -4.97 2.44
N PRO A 116 4.81 -5.95 2.09
CA PRO A 116 4.76 -7.28 2.68
C PRO A 116 4.85 -7.29 4.20
N GLU A 117 5.78 -6.49 4.75
CA GLU A 117 6.03 -6.42 6.19
C GLU A 117 4.84 -5.79 6.92
N GLU A 118 4.31 -4.70 6.38
CA GLU A 118 3.13 -4.04 6.94
C GLU A 118 1.89 -4.94 6.92
N LEU A 119 1.65 -5.67 5.82
CA LEU A 119 0.54 -6.63 5.73
C LEU A 119 0.69 -7.80 6.71
N ILE A 120 1.92 -8.29 6.91
CA ILE A 120 2.22 -9.31 7.92
C ILE A 120 1.93 -8.76 9.32
N ASN A 121 2.32 -7.51 9.59
CA ASN A 121 2.10 -6.86 10.87
C ASN A 121 0.59 -6.70 11.16
N ILE A 122 -0.18 -6.19 10.20
CA ILE A 122 -1.66 -6.07 10.30
C ILE A 122 -2.29 -7.42 10.60
N LYS A 123 -1.90 -8.48 9.87
CA LYS A 123 -2.39 -9.84 10.11
C LYS A 123 -2.02 -10.36 11.50
N THR A 124 -0.80 -10.11 11.94
CA THR A 124 -0.32 -10.53 13.27
C THR A 124 -1.11 -9.82 14.37
N MET A 125 -1.33 -8.51 14.25
CA MET A 125 -2.17 -7.76 15.18
C MET A 125 -3.60 -8.29 15.24
N SER A 126 -4.20 -8.61 14.08
CA SER A 126 -5.55 -9.22 14.02
C SER A 126 -5.58 -10.61 14.65
N SER A 127 -4.55 -11.44 14.42
CA SER A 127 -4.46 -12.77 15.01
C SER A 127 -4.30 -12.72 16.53
N ASN A 128 -3.48 -11.79 17.03
CA ASN A 128 -3.32 -11.57 18.47
C ASN A 128 -4.61 -11.06 19.10
N PHE A 129 -5.31 -10.13 18.45
CA PHE A 129 -6.61 -9.65 18.92
C PHE A 129 -7.65 -10.77 18.99
N LEU A 130 -7.68 -11.67 18.00
CA LEU A 130 -8.55 -12.84 18.03
C LEU A 130 -8.22 -13.74 19.23
N HIS A 131 -6.93 -13.96 19.49
CA HIS A 131 -6.45 -14.73 20.64
C HIS A 131 -6.87 -14.11 21.98
N ASP A 132 -6.72 -12.78 22.14
CA ASP A 132 -7.18 -12.04 23.34
C ASP A 132 -8.68 -12.27 23.60
N ILE A 133 -9.49 -12.42 22.54
CA ILE A 133 -10.93 -12.64 22.69
C ILE A 133 -11.26 -14.10 22.99
N THR A 134 -10.60 -15.04 22.32
CA THR A 134 -10.90 -16.48 22.48
C THR A 134 -10.38 -17.04 23.79
N GLU A 135 -9.20 -16.60 24.24
CA GLU A 135 -8.57 -17.10 25.47
C GLU A 135 -8.87 -16.18 26.66
N ASP A 136 -8.64 -14.88 26.51
CA ASP A 136 -8.73 -13.92 27.63
C ASP A 136 -10.14 -13.30 27.77
N HIS A 137 -11.07 -13.62 26.86
CA HIS A 137 -12.47 -13.16 26.87
C HIS A 137 -12.60 -11.63 26.92
N TYR A 138 -11.64 -10.91 26.32
CA TYR A 138 -11.52 -9.47 26.45
C TYR A 138 -11.40 -8.76 25.09
N TYR A 139 -12.23 -7.74 24.88
CA TYR A 139 -12.19 -6.89 23.68
C TYR A 139 -11.21 -5.73 23.85
N ASN A 140 -9.97 -5.92 23.40
CA ASN A 140 -8.97 -4.86 23.40
C ASN A 140 -9.22 -3.81 22.30
N LEU A 141 -9.98 -2.75 22.63
CA LEU A 141 -10.28 -1.64 21.70
C LEU A 141 -9.04 -0.96 21.11
N ARG A 142 -7.92 -0.96 21.83
CA ARG A 142 -6.66 -0.40 21.32
C ARG A 142 -6.10 -1.25 20.19
N ALA A 143 -6.17 -2.57 20.30
CA ALA A 143 -5.73 -3.47 19.24
C ALA A 143 -6.54 -3.25 17.96
N VAL A 144 -7.88 -3.12 18.08
CA VAL A 144 -8.76 -2.81 16.94
C VAL A 144 -8.38 -1.49 16.27
N ARG A 145 -8.14 -0.42 17.06
CA ARG A 145 -7.67 0.87 16.53
C ARG A 145 -6.33 0.76 15.81
N ASN A 146 -5.37 0.03 16.36
CA ASN A 146 -4.06 -0.14 15.72
C ASN A 146 -4.17 -0.86 14.37
N ILE A 147 -5.01 -1.90 14.27
CA ILE A 147 -5.27 -2.62 13.02
C ILE A 147 -5.90 -1.67 11.99
N LEU A 148 -6.91 -0.91 12.42
CA LEU A 148 -7.58 0.10 11.60
C LEU A 148 -6.59 1.16 11.08
N TRP A 149 -5.75 1.70 11.97
CA TRP A 149 -4.77 2.73 11.62
C TRP A 149 -3.71 2.23 10.66
N GLY A 150 -3.19 1.02 10.88
CA GLY A 150 -2.24 0.37 9.97
C GLY A 150 -2.84 0.16 8.58
N ALA A 151 -4.07 -0.37 8.52
CA ALA A 151 -4.75 -0.60 7.25
C ALA A 151 -5.02 0.70 6.48
N CYS A 152 -5.51 1.74 7.16
CA CYS A 152 -5.78 3.04 6.55
C CYS A 152 -4.51 3.79 6.11
N SER A 153 -3.44 3.73 6.90
CA SER A 153 -2.16 4.37 6.54
C SER A 153 -1.58 3.76 5.28
N LEU A 154 -1.52 2.42 5.21
CA LEU A 154 -1.04 1.74 4.01
C LEU A 154 -1.97 1.97 2.81
N TYR A 155 -3.28 2.01 3.02
CA TYR A 155 -4.27 2.33 1.98
C TYR A 155 -4.00 3.70 1.35
N CYS A 156 -3.74 4.72 2.17
CA CYS A 156 -3.44 6.08 1.70
C CYS A 156 -2.09 6.14 0.97
N ASN A 157 -1.04 5.53 1.53
CA ASN A 157 0.28 5.49 0.89
C ASN A 157 0.23 4.83 -0.50
N ILE A 158 -0.48 3.70 -0.63
CA ILE A 158 -0.68 3.04 -1.93
C ILE A 158 -1.50 3.93 -2.87
N ASN A 159 -2.52 4.63 -2.36
CA ASN A 159 -3.30 5.56 -3.17
C ASN A 159 -2.44 6.68 -3.76
N ASP A 160 -1.56 7.28 -2.96
CA ASP A 160 -0.68 8.34 -3.44
C ASP A 160 0.35 7.80 -4.44
N LEU A 161 0.81 6.56 -4.26
CA LEU A 161 1.67 5.88 -5.24
C LEU A 161 0.95 5.69 -6.59
N LEU A 162 -0.29 5.19 -6.55
CA LEU A 162 -1.10 4.98 -7.76
C LEU A 162 -1.43 6.30 -8.48
N ASN A 163 -1.55 7.40 -7.75
CA ASN A 163 -1.80 8.73 -8.30
C ASN A 163 -0.52 9.51 -8.66
N GLY A 164 0.67 8.92 -8.48
CA GLY A 164 1.95 9.57 -8.77
C GLY A 164 2.28 10.74 -7.86
N ARG A 165 1.73 10.75 -6.64
CA ARG A 165 1.92 11.80 -5.62
C ARG A 165 2.71 11.30 -4.40
N TYR A 166 3.13 10.04 -4.38
CA TYR A 166 3.81 9.48 -3.22
C TYR A 166 5.16 10.15 -2.99
N ASN A 167 5.29 10.80 -1.83
CA ASN A 167 6.53 11.31 -1.31
C ASN A 167 6.63 10.88 0.16
N ARG A 168 7.73 10.20 0.52
CA ARG A 168 7.94 9.68 1.87
C ARG A 168 7.96 10.77 2.94
N SER A 169 8.44 11.98 2.62
CA SER A 169 8.46 13.09 3.58
C SER A 169 7.10 13.76 3.79
N GLU A 170 6.13 13.46 2.94
CA GLU A 170 4.79 14.09 2.93
C GLU A 170 3.68 13.10 3.33
N THR A 171 4.04 11.88 3.75
CA THR A 171 3.05 10.89 4.20
C THR A 171 2.36 11.39 5.47
N LEU A 172 1.02 11.33 5.46
CA LEU A 172 0.20 11.65 6.61
C LEU A 172 0.51 10.71 7.77
N ASP A 173 0.31 11.19 9.00
CA ASP A 173 0.38 10.30 10.16
C ASP A 173 -0.77 9.27 10.13
N SER A 174 -0.68 8.26 11.00
CA SER A 174 -1.65 7.17 11.03
C SER A 174 -3.10 7.60 11.34
N ILE A 175 -3.29 8.67 12.11
CA ILE A 175 -4.61 9.18 12.51
C ILE A 175 -5.20 10.02 11.38
N ASP A 176 -4.41 10.92 10.80
CA ASP A 176 -4.80 11.73 9.65
C ASP A 176 -5.12 10.85 8.45
N SER A 177 -4.27 9.84 8.19
CA SER A 177 -4.53 8.81 7.18
C SER A 177 -5.85 8.09 7.42
N THR A 178 -6.14 7.73 8.68
CA THR A 178 -7.39 7.07 9.06
C THR A 178 -8.59 7.97 8.81
N LYS A 179 -8.50 9.25 9.17
CA LYS A 179 -9.57 10.22 8.94
C LYS A 179 -9.89 10.36 7.45
N VAL A 180 -8.85 10.54 6.62
CA VAL A 180 -9.00 10.66 5.16
C VAL A 180 -9.61 9.39 4.57
N ALA A 181 -9.08 8.21 4.94
CA ALA A 181 -9.56 6.93 4.43
C ALA A 181 -11.03 6.65 4.83
N LEU A 182 -11.39 6.85 6.09
CA LEU A 182 -12.76 6.61 6.57
C LEU A 182 -13.79 7.53 5.90
N LEU A 183 -13.43 8.80 5.63
CA LEU A 183 -14.28 9.71 4.85
C LEU A 183 -14.46 9.20 3.41
N GLU A 184 -13.38 8.74 2.77
CA GLU A 184 -13.44 8.14 1.44
C GLU A 184 -14.30 6.86 1.41
N PHE A 185 -14.35 6.12 2.52
CA PHE A 185 -15.19 4.93 2.66
C PHE A 185 -16.68 5.27 2.89
N GLY A 186 -17.01 6.54 3.12
CA GLY A 186 -18.38 7.02 3.32
C GLY A 186 -18.84 7.07 4.77
N PHE A 187 -17.94 6.98 5.76
CA PHE A 187 -18.29 7.17 7.16
C PHE A 187 -18.36 8.66 7.52
N SER A 188 -19.32 9.04 8.36
CA SER A 188 -19.46 10.42 8.84
C SER A 188 -18.53 10.72 10.02
N TYR A 189 -18.23 12.00 10.26
CA TYR A 189 -17.49 12.41 11.46
C TYR A 189 -18.15 11.96 12.76
N GLU A 190 -19.48 12.02 12.84
CA GLU A 190 -20.25 11.55 13.99
C GLU A 190 -20.01 10.05 14.28
N GLN A 191 -19.96 9.22 13.24
CA GLN A 191 -19.64 7.80 13.39
C GLN A 191 -18.21 7.59 13.88
N MET A 192 -17.25 8.37 13.39
CA MET A 192 -15.85 8.27 13.80
C MET A 192 -15.64 8.68 15.27
N GLU A 193 -16.32 9.74 15.71
CA GLU A 193 -16.31 10.20 17.11
C GLU A 193 -16.96 9.17 18.02
N THR A 194 -18.12 8.62 17.62
CA THR A 194 -18.82 7.56 18.37
C THR A 194 -17.96 6.31 18.55
N ALA A 195 -17.28 5.88 17.49
CA ALA A 195 -16.34 4.76 17.54
C ALA A 195 -15.04 5.09 18.30
N LYS A 196 -14.84 6.33 18.75
CA LYS A 196 -13.58 6.82 19.33
C LYS A 196 -12.38 6.42 18.47
N ALA A 197 -12.52 6.53 17.14
CA ALA A 197 -11.59 5.97 16.16
C ALA A 197 -10.17 6.56 16.29
N PHE A 198 -10.06 7.80 16.79
CA PHE A 198 -8.82 8.54 16.92
C PHE A 198 -8.25 8.55 18.35
N LYS A 199 -8.84 7.80 19.28
CA LYS A 199 -8.40 7.79 20.69
C LYS A 199 -7.00 7.18 20.82
N SER A 200 -6.02 8.04 21.07
CA SER A 200 -4.63 7.71 21.39
C SER A 200 -4.37 7.83 22.89
N ILE A 201 -3.50 6.96 23.43
CA ILE A 201 -2.96 7.09 24.80
C ILE A 201 -1.88 8.17 24.87
N LEU A 202 -1.22 8.44 23.74
CA LEU A 202 -0.20 9.47 23.61
C LEU A 202 -0.84 10.83 23.29
N THR A 203 -0.40 11.87 23.98
CA THR A 203 -0.76 13.27 23.67
C THR A 203 -0.27 13.65 22.27
N GLU A 204 -0.83 14.71 21.68
CA GLU A 204 -0.36 15.21 20.37
C GLU A 204 1.13 15.55 20.37
N GLU A 205 1.62 16.14 21.46
CA GLU A 205 3.03 16.48 21.65
C GLU A 205 3.94 15.25 21.70
N GLN A 206 3.49 14.17 22.35
CA GLN A 206 4.19 12.88 22.39
C GLN A 206 4.19 12.16 21.04
N ARG A 207 3.12 12.31 20.24
CA ARG A 207 3.06 11.77 18.88
C ARG A 207 3.99 12.54 17.93
N ASN A 208 3.95 13.87 17.98
CA ASN A 208 4.77 14.72 17.14
C ASN A 208 6.28 14.52 17.41
N SER A 209 6.66 14.29 18.67
CA SER A 209 8.06 13.97 19.02
C SER A 209 8.52 12.60 18.54
N LEU A 210 7.68 11.57 18.53
CA LEU A 210 8.01 10.25 17.97
C LEU A 210 8.18 10.31 16.45
N ASN A 211 7.30 11.02 15.74
CA ASN A 211 7.40 11.23 14.30
C ASN A 211 8.67 12.03 13.94
N ALA A 212 9.02 13.04 14.74
CA ALA A 212 10.26 13.81 14.56
C ALA A 212 11.53 12.97 14.85
N SER A 213 11.47 12.05 15.81
CA SER A 213 12.60 11.17 16.17
C SER A 213 12.91 10.16 15.07
N GLN A 214 11.88 9.62 14.40
CA GLN A 214 12.08 8.72 13.25
C GLN A 214 12.74 9.41 12.05
N ASN A 215 12.48 10.71 11.85
CA ASN A 215 13.15 11.50 10.80
C ASN A 215 14.61 11.82 11.13
N PHE A 216 15.00 11.86 12.42
CA PHE A 216 16.38 12.13 12.85
C PHE A 216 17.32 10.92 12.73
N PHE A 217 16.79 9.70 12.79
CA PHE A 217 17.58 8.46 12.67
C PHE A 217 17.74 7.95 11.23
N MET A 218 17.22 8.67 10.23
CA MET A 218 17.31 8.29 8.81
C MET A 218 18.09 9.28 7.94
N GLN A 219 18.93 10.14 8.54
CA GLN A 219 19.98 10.88 7.82
C GLN A 219 21.27 10.07 7.73
#